data_AF-A0A3S4I9E4-F1
#
_entry.id   AF-A0A3S4I9E4-F1
#
_cell.length_a   1.000
_cell.length_b   1.000
_cell.length_c   1.000
_cell.angle_alpha   90.00
_cell.angle_beta   90.00
_cell.angle_gamma   90.00
#
_symmetry.space_group_name_H-M   'P 1'
#
loop_
_entity.id
_entity.type
_entity.pdbx_description
1 polymer ?
#
loop_
_entity_poly.entity_id
_entity_poly.type
_entity_poly.pdbx_seq_one_letter_code
_entity_poly.pdbx_strand_id
1 'polypeptide(L)'
;MLADAGCIAPDYIDSLLRREAVANTYLGNGIAIPHGMVEDRAMVLRTGVAILQIPAGLEWNPDSAPTCCARSPRVPTTTWCCCAS
;
A
#
# COMPACT_ATOMS: atom_id res chain seq x y z
N MET A 1 4.18 -10.98 -6.51
CA MET A 1 3.42 -9.70 -6.37
C MET A 1 3.72 -8.80 -7.59
N LEU A 2 3.35 -7.51 -7.67
CA LEU A 2 3.38 -6.73 -8.93
C LEU A 2 4.71 -6.77 -9.72
N ALA A 3 5.85 -6.80 -9.03
CA ALA A 3 7.17 -6.95 -9.65
C ALA A 3 7.32 -8.33 -10.33
N ASP A 4 7.00 -9.42 -9.61
CA ASP A 4 7.00 -10.78 -10.18
C ASP A 4 6.01 -10.94 -11.34
N ALA A 5 4.92 -10.17 -11.35
CA ALA A 5 3.93 -10.16 -12.42
C ALA A 5 4.33 -9.28 -13.63
N GLY A 6 5.51 -8.67 -13.58
CA GLY A 6 6.04 -7.79 -14.63
C GLY A 6 5.24 -6.50 -14.83
N CYS A 7 4.48 -6.05 -13.82
CA CYS A 7 3.71 -4.81 -13.89
C CYS A 7 4.58 -3.57 -13.59
N ILE A 8 5.61 -3.75 -12.76
CA ILE A 8 6.51 -2.69 -12.31
C ILE A 8 7.97 -3.18 -12.37
N ALA A 9 8.91 -2.26 -12.53
CA ALA A 9 10.31 -2.53 -12.26
C ALA A 9 10.52 -2.81 -10.75
N PRO A 10 11.51 -3.65 -10.36
CA PRO A 10 11.78 -3.94 -8.94
C PRO A 10 12.01 -2.68 -8.08
N ASP A 11 12.73 -1.69 -8.62
CA ASP A 11 13.06 -0.43 -7.92
C ASP A 11 11.82 0.44 -7.62
N TYR A 12 10.67 0.14 -8.24
CA TYR A 12 9.40 0.82 -7.90
C TYR A 12 8.93 0.51 -6.47
N ILE A 13 9.46 -0.55 -5.85
CA ILE A 13 9.24 -0.85 -4.42
C ILE A 13 9.75 0.31 -3.55
N ASP A 14 10.90 0.90 -3.87
CA ASP A 14 11.42 2.05 -3.12
C ASP A 14 10.56 3.31 -3.32
N SER A 15 9.92 3.43 -4.49
CA SER A 15 8.95 4.50 -4.75
C SER A 15 7.71 4.38 -3.87
N LEU A 16 7.18 3.16 -3.69
CA LEU A 16 6.08 2.87 -2.77
C LEU A 16 6.43 3.27 -1.33
N LEU A 17 7.63 2.91 -0.87
CA LEU A 17 8.11 3.22 0.47
C LEU A 17 8.30 4.72 0.69
N ARG A 18 8.90 5.43 -0.28
CA ARG A 18 9.03 6.89 -0.22
C ARG A 18 7.68 7.58 -0.18
N ARG A 19 6.72 7.12 -0.99
CA ARG A 19 5.37 7.68 -1.00
C ARG A 19 4.67 7.52 0.36
N GLU A 20 4.82 6.36 0.99
CA GLU A 20 4.24 6.10 2.31
C GLU A 20 4.85 6.99 3.40
N ALA A 21 6.16 7.30 3.30
CA ALA A 21 6.84 8.20 4.23
C ALA A 21 6.38 9.66 4.11
N VAL A 22 5.89 10.08 2.94
CA VAL A 22 5.37 11.44 2.71
C VAL A 22 3.97 11.60 3.29
N ALA A 23 3.08 10.64 3.03
CA ALA A 23 1.74 10.65 3.57
C ALA A 23 1.15 9.24 3.60
N ASN A 24 0.46 8.94 4.69
CA ASN A 24 -0.22 7.67 4.92
C ASN A 24 -1.19 7.35 3.76
N THR A 25 -1.10 6.14 3.21
CA THR A 25 -1.99 5.66 2.12
C THR A 25 -3.20 4.85 2.61
N TYR A 26 -3.45 4.84 3.91
CA TYR A 26 -4.65 4.29 4.53
C TYR A 26 -5.87 5.18 4.25
N LEU A 27 -6.95 4.57 3.79
CA LEU A 27 -8.20 5.25 3.44
C LEU A 27 -9.32 5.05 4.47
N GLY A 28 -9.03 4.35 5.57
CA GLY A 28 -10.06 3.91 6.51
C GLY A 28 -10.62 2.53 6.20
N ASN A 29 -11.46 2.01 7.10
CA ASN A 29 -12.16 0.72 6.95
C ASN A 29 -11.26 -0.47 6.57
N GLY A 30 -10.02 -0.48 7.07
CA GLY A 30 -9.08 -1.56 6.80
C GLY A 30 -8.49 -1.53 5.39
N ILE A 31 -8.66 -0.45 4.62
CA ILE A 31 -8.14 -0.36 3.25
C ILE A 31 -6.92 0.55 3.20
N ALA A 32 -5.81 0.04 2.68
CA ALA A 32 -4.63 0.83 2.31
C ALA A 32 -4.31 0.65 0.82
N ILE A 33 -3.96 1.75 0.14
CA ILE A 33 -3.63 1.75 -1.29
C ILE A 33 -2.21 2.30 -1.53
N PRO A 34 -1.17 1.51 -1.21
CA PRO A 34 0.20 1.91 -1.51
C PRO A 34 0.40 2.01 -3.03
N HIS A 35 0.89 3.18 -3.46
CA HIS A 35 1.23 3.52 -4.84
C HIS A 35 2.58 4.25 -4.85
N GLY A 36 3.28 4.27 -5.98
CA GLY A 36 4.55 4.98 -6.09
C GLY A 36 4.38 6.50 -6.19
N MET A 37 5.51 7.20 -6.13
CA MET A 37 5.60 8.63 -6.41
C MET A 37 5.35 8.91 -7.90
N VAL A 38 4.90 10.13 -8.21
CA VAL A 38 4.57 10.52 -9.57
C VAL A 38 5.80 10.53 -10.48
N GLU A 39 6.95 10.91 -9.94
CA GLU A 39 8.22 11.03 -10.69
C GLU A 39 8.72 9.66 -11.18
N ASP A 40 8.31 8.59 -10.51
CA ASP A 40 8.72 7.22 -10.77
C ASP A 40 7.78 6.46 -11.70
N ARG A 41 6.76 7.13 -12.25
CA ARG A 41 5.74 6.52 -13.11
C ARG A 41 6.32 5.76 -14.31
N ALA A 42 7.48 6.18 -14.81
CA ALA A 42 8.18 5.50 -15.91
C ALA A 42 8.57 4.04 -15.58
N MET A 43 8.61 3.66 -14.30
CA MET A 43 8.89 2.30 -13.84
C MET A 43 7.64 1.40 -13.84
N VAL A 44 6.46 1.94 -14.14
CA VAL A 44 5.24 1.15 -14.37
C VAL A 44 5.27 0.63 -15.82
N LEU A 45 5.51 -0.67 -15.97
CA LEU A 45 5.57 -1.34 -17.27
C LEU A 45 4.18 -1.65 -17.81
N ARG A 46 3.24 -1.95 -16.91
CA ARG A 46 1.85 -2.28 -17.22
C ARG A 46 0.96 -1.96 -16.03
N THR A 47 -0.20 -1.38 -16.29
CA THR A 47 -1.20 -1.14 -15.26
C THR A 47 -1.62 -2.44 -14.59
N GLY A 48 -1.67 -2.45 -13.26
CA GLY A 48 -2.02 -3.64 -12.50
C GLY A 48 -2.37 -3.32 -11.06
N VAL A 49 -3.14 -4.22 -10.44
CA VAL A 49 -3.53 -4.13 -9.04
C VAL A 49 -3.24 -5.48 -8.38
N ALA A 50 -2.62 -5.45 -7.21
CA ALA A 50 -2.43 -6.63 -6.36
C ALA A 50 -3.19 -6.45 -5.05
N ILE A 51 -4.07 -7.40 -4.73
CA ILE A 51 -4.86 -7.39 -3.50
C ILE A 51 -4.26 -8.41 -2.52
N LEU A 52 -3.93 -7.95 -1.31
CA LEU A 52 -3.52 -8.79 -0.19
C LEU A 52 -4.52 -8.62 0.95
N GLN A 53 -5.17 -9.70 1.37
CA GLN A 53 -6.06 -9.67 2.52
C GLN A 53 -5.32 -10.21 3.74
N ILE A 54 -5.39 -9.48 4.85
CA ILE A 54 -4.80 -9.82 6.13
C ILE A 54 -5.94 -9.95 7.15
N PRO A 55 -6.49 -11.17 7.37
CA PRO A 55 -7.65 -11.39 8.24
C PRO A 55 -7.43 -11.07 9.72
N ALA A 56 -6.19 -10.93 10.15
CA ALA A 56 -5.84 -10.53 11.52
C ALA A 56 -5.71 -9.01 11.69
N GLY A 57 -5.82 -8.26 10.59
CA GLY A 57 -5.44 -6.86 10.53
C GLY A 57 -3.92 -6.67 10.54
N LEU A 58 -3.48 -5.49 10.10
CA LEU A 58 -2.12 -4.99 10.18
C LEU A 58 -2.17 -3.55 10.65
N GLU A 59 -1.33 -3.20 11.62
CA GLU A 59 -1.14 -1.80 12.02
C GLU A 59 -0.40 -1.06 10.90
N TRP A 60 -0.93 0.09 10.51
CA TRP A 60 -0.47 0.81 9.33
C TRP A 60 0.08 2.16 9.74
N ASN A 61 1.41 2.33 9.60
CA ASN A 61 2.14 3.55 9.90
C ASN A 61 2.06 3.94 11.40
N PRO A 62 2.86 3.29 12.28
CA PRO A 62 2.75 3.41 13.74
C PRO A 62 3.16 4.79 14.30
N ASP A 63 3.97 5.56 13.55
CA ASP A 63 4.49 6.86 14.00
C ASP A 63 3.54 8.03 13.68
N SER A 64 2.44 7.76 13.00
CA SER A 64 1.36 8.74 12.76
C SER A 64 0.44 8.79 13.98
N ALA A 65 0.19 9.98 14.54
CA ALA A 65 -0.66 10.26 15.72
C ALA A 65 -1.96 9.41 15.84
N PRO A 66 -2.52 9.22 17.05
CA PRO A 66 -3.07 7.94 17.52
C PRO A 66 -4.47 7.68 16.96
N THR A 67 -4.61 7.25 15.71
CA THR A 67 -5.85 6.61 15.23
C THR A 67 -5.62 5.57 14.13
N CYS A 68 -4.39 5.33 13.66
CA CYS A 68 -4.18 4.36 12.58
C CYS A 68 -3.93 2.94 13.11
N CYS A 69 -5.02 2.31 13.58
CA CYS A 69 -5.19 0.86 13.74
C CYS A 69 -4.49 0.18 14.94
N ALA A 70 -4.85 0.58 16.16
CA ALA A 70 -4.99 -0.43 17.22
C ALA A 70 -6.11 -1.39 16.80
N ARG A 71 -5.81 -2.69 16.67
CA ARG A 71 -6.72 -3.82 16.41
C ARG A 71 -8.20 -3.48 16.67
N SER A 72 -8.91 -2.99 15.66
CA SER A 72 -10.32 -2.60 15.81
C SER A 72 -11.19 -3.83 15.65
N PRO A 73 -11.98 -4.24 16.67
CA PRO A 73 -12.86 -5.40 16.55
C PRO A 73 -13.97 -5.22 15.49
N ARG A 74 -14.15 -4.00 14.95
CA ARG A 74 -15.12 -3.71 13.89
C ARG A 74 -14.58 -3.90 12.48
N VAL A 75 -13.25 -4.00 12.30
CA VAL A 75 -12.63 -4.18 10.98
C VAL A 75 -11.59 -5.29 11.09
N PRO A 76 -12.01 -6.57 11.04
CA PRO A 76 -11.11 -7.71 11.27
C PRO A 76 -10.07 -7.86 10.16
N THR A 77 -10.39 -7.43 8.94
CA THR A 77 -9.54 -7.66 7.76
C THR A 77 -8.95 -6.36 7.24
N THR A 78 -7.62 -6.27 7.21
CA THR A 78 -6.94 -5.25 6.41
C THR A 78 -6.87 -5.75 4.97
N THR A 79 -7.40 -4.98 4.02
CA THR A 79 -7.23 -5.19 2.58
C THR A 79 -6.16 -4.22 2.08
N TRP A 80 -5.11 -4.79 1.51
CA TRP A 80 -4.01 -4.08 0.90
C TRP A 80 -4.18 -4.10 -0.61
N CYS A 81 -4.16 -2.94 -1.23
CA CYS A 81 -4.32 -2.81 -2.67
C CYS A 81 -3.10 -2.08 -3.24
N CYS A 82 -2.12 -2.80 -3.74
CA CYS A 82 -0.98 -2.17 -4.40
C CYS A 82 -1.37 -1.87 -5.85
N CYS A 83 -1.24 -0.62 -6.27
CA CYS A 83 -1.61 -0.16 -7.61
C CYS A 83 -0.37 0.28 -8.40
N ALA A 84 -0.31 -0.14 -9.66
CA ALA A 84 0.62 0.38 -10.66
C ALA A 84 -0.20 1.10 -11.75
N SER A 85 -0.08 2.43 -11.84
CA SER A 85 -0.85 3.30 -12.77
C SER A 85 -0.16 4.64 -13.04
#